data_AF-A0A6H1W5E0-F1
#
_entry.id   AF-A0A6H1W5E0-F1
#
_cell.length_a   1.000
_cell.length_b   1.000
_cell.length_c   1.000
_cell.angle_alpha   90.00
_cell.angle_beta   90.00
_cell.angle_gamma   90.00
#
_symmetry.space_group_name_H-M   'P 1'
#
loop_
_entity.id
_entity.type
_entity.pdbx_description
1 polymer ?
#
loop_
_entity_poly.entity_id
_entity_poly.type
_entity_poly.pdbx_seq_one_letter_code
_entity_poly.pdbx_strand_id
1 'polypeptide(L)'
;MRVFVIDTRDMGPELQGGLIGVVGSTNPTAAEKQECVDTVSRYAVDGWAIAADPRTPIGRLAALTAETACVPFLAFNRVAQRGGPVVVPSMVGATTRGLS
;
A
#
# COMPACT_ATOMS: atom_id res chain seq x y z
N MET A 1 2.19 -9.19 -6.44
CA MET A 1 1.60 -8.12 -5.61
C MET A 1 2.46 -6.85 -5.69
N ARG A 2 1.94 -5.66 -5.34
CA ARG A 2 2.72 -4.41 -5.25
C ARG A 2 2.53 -3.75 -3.88
N VAL A 3 3.61 -3.16 -3.37
CA VAL A 3 3.64 -2.45 -2.09
C VAL A 3 4.25 -1.07 -2.32
N PHE A 4 3.62 -0.05 -1.75
CA PHE A 4 4.10 1.34 -1.73
C PHE A 4 4.41 1.70 -0.28
N VAL A 5 5.46 2.49 -0.06
CA VAL A 5 5.92 2.85 1.29
C VAL A 5 6.02 4.36 1.37
N ILE A 6 5.37 4.95 2.37
CA ILE A 6 5.55 6.34 2.77
C ILE A 6 6.20 6.30 4.14
N ASP A 7 7.51 6.51 4.18
CA ASP A 7 8.29 6.55 5.40
C ASP A 7 8.23 7.96 6.01
N THR A 8 7.76 8.07 7.25
CA THR A 8 7.63 9.34 7.96
C THR A 8 8.56 9.43 9.16
N ARG A 9 9.49 8.49 9.34
CA ARG A 9 10.37 8.43 10.52
C ARG A 9 11.27 9.66 10.67
N ASP A 10 11.62 10.31 9.57
CA ASP A 10 12.44 11.54 9.56
C ASP A 10 11.60 12.83 9.63
N MET A 11 10.27 12.75 9.66
CA MET A 11 9.37 13.92 9.60
C MET A 11 8.92 14.44 10.97
N GLY A 12 9.10 13.68 12.03
CA GLY A 12 8.78 14.08 13.41
C GLY A 12 8.48 12.87 14.31
N PRO A 13 8.85 12.89 15.61
CA PRO A 13 8.66 11.75 16.52
C PRO A 13 7.19 11.39 16.76
N GLU A 14 6.27 12.30 16.48
CA GLU A 14 4.81 12.08 16.51
C GLU A 14 4.30 11.27 15.31
N LEU A 15 5.05 11.22 14.20
CA LEU A 15 4.74 10.43 13.00
C LEU A 15 5.42 9.04 13.09
N GLN A 16 5.17 8.35 14.21
CA GLN A 16 5.74 7.03 14.52
C GLN A 16 5.54 6.06 13.34
N GLY A 17 6.65 5.63 12.74
CA GLY A 17 6.64 4.70 11.59
C GLY A 17 6.32 5.40 10.26
N GLY A 18 5.30 4.90 9.57
CA GLY A 18 4.88 5.37 8.26
C GLY A 18 3.60 4.69 7.77
N LEU A 19 3.33 4.76 6.46
CA LEU A 19 2.19 4.12 5.82
C LEU A 19 2.68 3.15 4.74
N ILE A 20 2.14 1.93 4.72
CA ILE A 20 2.27 1.06 3.54
C ILE A 20 0.97 0.95 2.76
N GLY A 21 1.05 1.05 1.44
CA GLY A 21 -0.05 0.79 0.52
C GLY A 21 0.09 -0.58 -0.13
N VAL A 22 -0.93 -1.42 -0.07
CA VAL A 22 -0.92 -2.77 -0.67
C VAL A 22 -1.93 -2.86 -1.80
N VAL A 23 -1.45 -3.28 -2.98
CA VAL A 23 -2.28 -3.53 -4.16
C VAL A 23 -1.97 -4.92 -4.71
N GLY A 24 -2.99 -5.74 -4.91
CA GLY A 24 -2.82 -7.10 -5.41
C GLY A 24 -3.85 -7.51 -6.45
N SER A 25 -3.70 -8.74 -6.94
CA SER A 25 -4.60 -9.36 -7.93
C SER A 25 -6.03 -9.45 -7.39
N THR A 26 -7.02 -9.35 -8.29
CA THR A 26 -8.42 -9.67 -7.99
C THR A 26 -8.68 -11.18 -7.91
N ASN A 27 -7.73 -12.00 -8.35
CA ASN A 27 -7.74 -13.46 -8.21
C ASN A 27 -6.37 -13.94 -7.69
N PRO A 28 -6.05 -13.72 -6.41
CA PRO A 28 -4.73 -14.03 -5.88
C PRO A 28 -4.54 -15.54 -5.62
N THR A 29 -3.34 -16.02 -5.92
CA THR A 29 -2.89 -17.36 -5.55
C THR A 29 -2.72 -17.51 -4.03
N ALA A 30 -2.60 -18.74 -3.54
CA ALA A 30 -2.29 -18.98 -2.13
C ALA A 30 -0.95 -18.34 -1.72
N ALA A 31 0.06 -18.38 -2.59
CA ALA A 31 1.35 -17.74 -2.36
C ALA A 31 1.23 -16.22 -2.24
N GLU A 32 0.46 -15.57 -3.12
CA GLU A 32 0.23 -14.12 -3.03
C GLU A 32 -0.55 -13.71 -1.77
N LYS A 33 -1.48 -14.56 -1.29
CA LYS A 33 -2.16 -14.33 -0.01
C LYS A 33 -1.19 -14.41 1.16
N GLN A 34 -0.31 -15.42 1.17
CA GLN A 34 0.70 -15.57 2.20
C GLN A 34 1.67 -14.38 2.19
N GLU A 35 2.16 -13.99 1.01
CA GLU A 35 3.04 -12.84 0.82
C GLU A 35 2.40 -11.55 1.36
N CYS A 36 1.10 -11.36 1.13
CA CYS A 36 0.34 -10.24 1.68
C CYS A 36 0.34 -10.24 3.21
N VAL A 37 0.01 -11.36 3.84
CA VAL A 37 -0.01 -11.47 5.30
C VAL A 37 1.38 -11.24 5.89
N ASP A 38 2.41 -11.90 5.35
CA ASP A 38 3.79 -11.78 5.85
C ASP A 38 4.33 -10.36 5.71
N THR A 39 3.99 -9.67 4.61
CA THR A 39 4.43 -8.30 4.39
C THR A 39 3.69 -7.33 5.31
N VAL A 40 2.35 -7.40 5.35
CA VAL A 40 1.54 -6.50 6.20
C VAL A 40 1.89 -6.69 7.67
N SER A 41 2.09 -7.95 8.12
CA SER A 41 2.40 -8.26 9.50
C SER A 41 3.74 -7.65 9.93
N ARG A 42 4.77 -7.71 9.08
CA ARG A 42 6.08 -7.10 9.37
C ARG A 42 5.96 -5.59 9.63
N TYR A 43 5.29 -4.86 8.75
CA TYR A 43 5.11 -3.41 8.91
C TYR A 43 4.17 -3.06 10.08
N ALA A 44 3.12 -3.86 10.30
CA ALA A 44 2.18 -3.63 11.39
C ALA A 44 2.85 -3.82 12.77
N VAL A 45 3.75 -4.79 12.92
CA VAL A 45 4.57 -4.97 14.15
C VAL A 45 5.41 -3.73 14.44
N ASP A 46 5.91 -3.07 13.40
CA ASP A 46 6.66 -1.82 13.53
C ASP A 46 5.76 -0.57 13.72
N GLY A 47 4.44 -0.78 13.89
CA GLY A 47 3.47 0.28 14.14
C GLY A 47 3.02 1.06 12.90
N TRP A 48 3.32 0.57 11.69
CA TRP A 48 2.97 1.28 10.46
C TRP A 48 1.48 1.16 10.17
N ALA A 49 0.90 2.25 9.65
CA ALA A 49 -0.45 2.24 9.12
C ALA A 49 -0.52 1.44 7.80
N ILE A 50 -1.68 0.83 7.54
CA ILE A 50 -1.91 0.00 6.37
C ILE A 50 -2.98 0.64 5.48
N ALA A 51 -2.71 0.77 4.19
CA ALA A 51 -3.68 1.23 3.21
C ALA A 51 -3.90 0.18 2.12
N ALA A 52 -5.17 -0.09 1.80
CA ALA A 52 -5.52 -0.99 0.71
C ALA A 52 -6.94 -0.70 0.17
N ASP A 53 -7.31 -1.31 -0.95
CA ASP A 53 -8.72 -1.36 -1.36
C ASP A 53 -9.40 -2.60 -0.76
N PRO A 54 -10.26 -2.47 0.28
CA PRO A 54 -10.90 -3.60 0.94
C PRO A 54 -11.91 -4.34 0.04
N ARG A 55 -12.22 -3.83 -1.15
CA ARG A 55 -13.05 -4.50 -2.15
C ARG A 55 -12.29 -5.60 -2.91
N THR A 56 -10.96 -5.57 -2.91
CA THR A 56 -10.13 -6.61 -3.52
C THR A 56 -9.81 -7.71 -2.51
N PRO A 57 -9.60 -8.98 -2.92
CA PRO A 57 -9.26 -10.05 -1.99
C PRO A 57 -7.96 -9.78 -1.21
N ILE A 58 -6.92 -9.27 -1.87
CA ILE A 58 -5.66 -8.88 -1.22
C ILE A 58 -5.87 -7.71 -0.26
N GLY A 59 -6.60 -6.67 -0.68
CA GLY A 59 -6.82 -5.51 0.20
C GLY A 59 -7.73 -5.82 1.39
N ARG A 60 -8.66 -6.77 1.27
CA ARG A 60 -9.42 -7.30 2.41
C ARG A 60 -8.51 -8.05 3.37
N LEU A 61 -7.59 -8.87 2.86
CA LEU A 61 -6.64 -9.62 3.68
C LEU A 61 -5.73 -8.65 4.45
N ALA A 62 -5.21 -7.62 3.78
CA ALA A 62 -4.44 -6.55 4.41
C ALA A 62 -5.24 -5.81 5.49
N ALA A 63 -6.53 -5.53 5.24
CA ALA A 63 -7.40 -4.89 6.23
C ALA A 63 -7.58 -5.76 7.48
N LEU A 64 -7.83 -7.06 7.32
CA LEU A 64 -7.98 -8.00 8.44
C LEU A 64 -6.68 -8.15 9.24
N THR A 65 -5.53 -8.20 8.56
CA THR A 65 -4.23 -8.25 9.22
C THR A 65 -3.96 -6.96 10.01
N ALA A 66 -4.28 -5.79 9.43
CA ALA A 66 -4.14 -4.50 10.11
C ALA A 66 -5.03 -4.42 11.37
N GLU A 67 -6.29 -4.84 11.24
CA GLU A 67 -7.25 -4.91 12.35
C GLU A 67 -6.78 -5.84 13.47
N THR A 68 -6.28 -7.03 13.11
CA THR A 68 -5.74 -8.01 14.07
C THR A 68 -4.51 -7.48 14.81
N ALA A 69 -3.69 -6.69 14.13
CA ALA A 69 -2.50 -6.05 14.71
C ALA A 69 -2.82 -4.72 15.41
N CYS A 70 -4.09 -4.30 15.45
CA CYS A 70 -4.53 -3.03 16.04
C CYS A 70 -3.83 -1.79 15.47
N VAL A 71 -3.41 -1.83 14.20
CA VAL A 71 -2.79 -0.67 13.51
C VAL A 71 -3.80 0.09 12.65
N PRO A 72 -3.59 1.40 12.41
CA PRO A 72 -4.53 2.18 11.59
C PRO A 72 -4.68 1.61 10.17
N PHE A 73 -5.94 1.54 9.69
CA PHE A 73 -6.26 1.11 8.33
C PHE A 73 -6.92 2.23 7.50
N LEU A 74 -6.40 2.48 6.29
CA LEU A 74 -6.92 3.46 5.34
C LEU A 74 -7.43 2.78 4.06
N ALA A 75 -8.72 2.97 3.77
CA ALA A 75 -9.33 2.40 2.57
C ALA A 75 -9.15 3.32 1.35
N PHE A 76 -8.49 2.85 0.27
CA PHE A 76 -8.27 3.63 -0.96
C PHE A 76 -9.56 4.15 -1.59
N ASN A 77 -10.63 3.37 -1.50
CA ASN A 77 -11.94 3.71 -2.04
C ASN A 77 -12.58 4.95 -1.39
N ARG A 78 -12.14 5.35 -0.18
CA ARG A 78 -12.58 6.59 0.47
C ARG A 78 -11.82 7.82 -0.04
N VAL A 79 -10.58 7.65 -0.50
CA VAL A 79 -9.75 8.74 -1.04
C VAL A 79 -10.30 9.20 -2.40
N ALA A 80 -10.72 8.27 -3.25
CA ALA A 80 -11.30 8.60 -4.56
C ALA A 80 -12.65 9.35 -4.46
N GLN A 81 -13.39 9.19 -3.35
CA GLN A 81 -14.70 9.82 -3.17
C GLN A 81 -14.64 11.28 -2.70
N ARG A 82 -13.48 11.78 -2.25
CA ARG A 82 -13.32 13.17 -1.76
C ARG A 82 -12.70 14.16 -2.76
N GLY A 83 -12.57 13.77 -4.03
CA GLY A 83 -12.36 14.73 -5.13
C GLY A 83 -10.96 15.33 -5.21
N GLY A 84 -10.06 14.61 -5.88
CA GLY A 84 -8.81 15.15 -6.40
C GLY A 84 -8.40 14.41 -7.67
N PRO A 85 -7.70 15.04 -8.62
CA PRO A 85 -7.24 14.36 -9.82
C PRO A 85 -6.37 13.16 -9.44
N VAL A 86 -6.71 11.98 -9.94
CA VAL A 86 -5.88 10.78 -9.79
C VAL A 86 -4.58 11.05 -10.54
N VAL A 87 -3.49 11.27 -9.81
CA VAL A 87 -2.15 11.41 -10.39
C VAL A 87 -1.72 10.01 -10.84
N VAL A 88 -1.92 9.74 -12.13
CA VAL A 88 -1.39 8.54 -12.78
C VAL A 88 0.12 8.74 -12.96
N PRO A 89 0.96 7.74 -12.67
CA PRO A 89 2.39 7.84 -12.97
C PRO A 89 2.57 8.19 -14.45
N SER A 90 3.29 9.29 -14.72
CA SER A 90 3.66 9.62 -16.09
C SER A 90 4.59 8.53 -16.61
N MET A 91 4.09 7.74 -17.56
CA MET A 91 4.92 6.91 -18.43
C MET A 91 5.66 7.87 -19.38
N VAL A 92 6.64 8.62 -18.88
CA VAL A 92 7.56 9.36 -19.73
C VAL A 92 8.36 8.30 -20.47
N GLY A 93 8.01 8.10 -21.74
CA GLY A 93 8.73 7.23 -22.64
C GLY A 93 10.21 7.60 -22.63
N ALA A 94 11.05 6.62 -22.31
CA ALA A 94 12.48 6.69 -22.48
C ALA A 94 12.76 6.92 -23.98
N THR A 95 12.86 8.19 -24.37
CA THR A 95 13.33 8.55 -25.69
C THR A 95 14.84 8.41 -25.64
N THR A 96 15.34 7.28 -26.14
CA THR A 96 16.75 7.08 -26.43
C THR A 96 17.19 8.11 -27.46
N ARG A 97 17.77 9.23 -27.02
CA ARG A 97 18.64 10.06 -27.87
C ARG A 97 19.97 9.32 -27.98
N GLY A 98 20.05 8.45 -28.97
CA GLY A 98 21.32 7.94 -29.48
C GLY A 98 22.02 9.03 -30.29
N LEU A 99 23.24 9.34 -29.88
CA LEU A 99 24.23 10.10 -30.63
C LEU A 99 24.57 9.38 -31.94
N SER A 100 24.58 10.11 -33.06
CA SER A 100 25.60 10.11 -34.13
C SER A 100 25.19 11.10 -35.21
#